data_AF-A0A7X6QFL1-F1
#
_entry.id   AF-A0A7X6QFL1-F1
#
_cell.length_a   1.000
_cell.length_b   1.000
_cell.length_c   1.000
_cell.angle_alpha   90.00
_cell.angle_beta   90.00
_cell.angle_gamma   90.00
#
_symmetry.space_group_name_H-M   'P 1'
#
loop_
_entity.id
_entity.type
_entity.pdbx_description
1 polymer ?
#
loop_
_entity_poly.entity_id
_entity_poly.type
_entity_poly.pdbx_seq_one_letter_code
_entity_poly.pdbx_strand_id
1 'polypeptide(L)'
;GSLDIDWAQTRVSLDRQARALDKFKASETPGARLRALLIGADTGPSEPSYELVARFFDPGLDDAKKMVVSRFAAGADLIVTHGPPGTGKTKLIVELIRQELARNPDARILLASQTHVALDNALERLLGADRDISCVRIGSGSKEADPRVEACCLDRRSLALRDQVTVSSQRFLQERAAEMGIDRHEVELGLAVLDLIGAREQLARIKASLAEIEAEAQALEAQIAGESSATTRERSEKLLRAGVLEDELERIGGDDLLARSTVEAAGQKLVALGKDGAQLATHSEAELREWSQLLLGDPQREALGQLMALSEEWRMRFGQSEDFKAAIIASSSVVAGTCVGFCREEAALRTVFDLCIVDEAGKATTTELLVPLAQSRRAVLLGDHHQLPAVLDHALRSEELQDRFGLNQQQLDEQLFERLTKDLSAGCKAALTEQHRMRGEIGRLVSRCFYDDNLSEAASTADRDIADLAVAGLDREVTWLDPYDGADQAYEERARGTSYENAREAQAIVALLKRLQFALERNGRRRAAWPTIGVISGYAPQVTLIRNEIRKEQDLDRLAIDCASVHAFQGREVD
;
A
#
# COMPACT_ATOMS: atom_id res chain seq x y z
N GLY A 1 35.46 -5.32 -10.18
CA GLY A 1 34.42 -4.65 -9.38
C GLY A 1 34.01 -5.58 -8.27
N SER A 2 33.77 -5.04 -7.08
CA SER A 2 33.02 -5.74 -6.03
C SER A 2 31.53 -5.57 -6.29
N LEU A 3 30.75 -6.54 -5.82
CA LEU A 3 29.30 -6.47 -5.73
C LEU A 3 29.02 -6.43 -4.23
N ASP A 4 28.46 -5.32 -3.77
CA ASP A 4 28.06 -5.13 -2.38
C ASP A 4 26.53 -5.03 -2.30
N ILE A 5 25.97 -5.50 -1.18
CA ILE A 5 24.53 -5.49 -0.92
C ILE A 5 24.20 -4.17 -0.20
N ASP A 6 23.33 -3.36 -0.81
CA ASP A 6 22.80 -2.15 -0.18
C ASP A 6 21.66 -2.49 0.80
N TRP A 7 21.81 -2.01 2.05
CA TRP A 7 20.87 -2.22 3.16
C TRP A 7 20.08 -0.96 3.54
N ALA A 8 20.20 0.14 2.78
CA ALA A 8 19.61 1.44 3.12
C ALA A 8 18.09 1.36 3.35
N GLN A 9 17.34 0.68 2.46
CA GLN A 9 15.89 0.56 2.59
C GLN A 9 15.45 -0.21 3.84
N THR A 10 16.13 -1.31 4.17
CA THR A 10 15.85 -2.10 5.38
C THR A 10 16.10 -1.26 6.63
N ARG A 11 17.17 -0.47 6.63
CA ARG A 11 17.52 0.39 7.75
C ARG A 11 16.51 1.52 7.97
N VAL A 12 16.04 2.18 6.90
CA VAL A 12 14.97 3.20 6.99
C VAL A 12 13.68 2.62 7.59
N SER A 13 13.32 1.38 7.24
CA SER A 13 12.17 0.68 7.83
C SER A 13 12.35 0.46 9.33
N LEU A 14 13.53 0.01 9.75
CA LEU A 14 13.86 -0.21 11.17
C LEU A 14 13.89 1.09 11.98
N ASP A 15 14.44 2.17 11.42
CA ASP A 15 14.47 3.48 12.08
C ASP A 15 13.04 4.01 12.35
N ARG A 16 12.09 3.76 11.44
CA ARG A 16 10.67 4.11 11.64
C ARG A 16 10.04 3.33 12.79
N GLN A 17 10.33 2.04 12.88
CA GLN A 17 9.87 1.18 13.97
C GLN A 17 10.49 1.60 15.33
N ALA A 18 11.77 1.95 15.34
CA ALA A 18 12.45 2.44 16.54
C ALA A 18 11.83 3.75 17.06
N ARG A 19 11.56 4.72 16.16
CA ARG A 19 10.87 5.97 16.53
C ARG A 19 9.50 5.74 17.16
N ALA A 20 8.73 4.79 16.64
CA ALA A 20 7.45 4.43 17.22
C ALA A 20 7.62 3.90 18.65
N LEU A 21 8.58 3.01 18.86
CA LEU A 21 8.90 2.47 20.19
C LEU A 21 9.33 3.57 21.17
N ASP A 22 10.14 4.53 20.73
CA ASP A 22 10.58 5.65 21.55
C ASP A 22 9.40 6.53 21.98
N LYS A 23 8.42 6.78 21.11
CA LYS A 23 7.17 7.46 21.48
C LYS A 23 6.39 6.71 22.57
N PHE A 24 6.32 5.38 22.47
CA PHE A 24 5.67 4.56 23.51
C PHE A 24 6.41 4.66 24.84
N LYS A 25 7.75 4.58 24.84
CA LYS A 25 8.59 4.70 26.05
C LYS A 25 8.49 6.09 26.68
N ALA A 26 8.50 7.14 25.87
CA ALA A 26 8.39 8.53 26.30
C ALA A 26 6.96 8.93 26.69
N SER A 27 5.96 8.04 26.52
CA SER A 27 4.54 8.33 26.73
C SER A 27 4.00 9.45 25.83
N GLU A 28 4.59 9.65 24.65
CA GLU A 28 4.24 10.67 23.65
C GLU A 28 3.18 10.19 22.65
N THR A 29 2.43 9.13 22.97
CA THR A 29 1.34 8.62 22.13
C THR A 29 0.04 9.40 22.37
N PRO A 30 -0.77 9.69 21.33
CA PRO A 30 -2.02 10.46 21.47
C PRO A 30 -3.08 9.79 22.35
N GLY A 31 -3.23 8.47 22.26
CA GLY A 31 -4.18 7.70 23.05
C GLY A 31 -3.55 7.15 24.33
N ALA A 32 -3.78 7.79 25.48
CA ALA A 32 -3.26 7.32 26.77
C ALA A 32 -3.82 5.95 27.17
N ARG A 33 -5.13 5.74 26.96
CA ARG A 33 -5.79 4.47 27.28
C ARG A 33 -5.44 3.36 26.28
N LEU A 34 -5.40 3.68 24.99
CA LEU A 34 -4.86 2.77 23.97
C LEU A 34 -3.45 2.31 24.34
N ARG A 35 -2.55 3.23 24.73
CA ARG A 35 -1.20 2.88 25.20
C ARG A 35 -1.23 1.94 26.39
N ALA A 36 -2.04 2.22 27.42
CA ALA A 36 -2.15 1.38 28.60
C ALA A 36 -2.57 -0.07 28.25
N LEU A 37 -3.53 -0.22 27.34
CA LEU A 37 -3.98 -1.52 26.82
C LEU A 37 -2.86 -2.24 26.04
N LEU A 38 -2.14 -1.52 25.18
CA LEU A 38 -1.07 -2.10 24.35
C LEU A 38 0.15 -2.54 25.17
N ILE A 39 0.48 -1.86 26.27
CA ILE A 39 1.61 -2.24 27.13
C ILE A 39 1.21 -3.22 28.25
N GLY A 40 -0.07 -3.56 28.37
CA GLY A 40 -0.60 -4.45 29.41
C GLY A 40 -0.75 -3.80 30.80
N ALA A 41 -0.73 -2.47 30.88
CA ALA A 41 -1.00 -1.74 32.13
C ALA A 41 -2.51 -1.63 32.44
N ASP A 42 -3.36 -1.82 31.43
CA ASP A 42 -4.81 -1.95 31.52
C ASP A 42 -5.21 -3.19 30.68
N THR A 43 -6.16 -3.99 31.15
CA THR A 43 -6.71 -5.12 30.37
C THR A 43 -8.01 -4.75 29.66
N GLY A 44 -8.53 -3.55 29.89
CA GLY A 44 -9.82 -3.09 29.40
C GLY A 44 -10.98 -3.59 30.26
N PRO A 45 -12.22 -3.20 29.90
CA PRO A 45 -13.41 -3.56 30.66
C PRO A 45 -13.68 -5.07 30.60
N SER A 46 -14.11 -5.64 31.72
CA SER A 46 -14.49 -7.06 31.82
C SER A 46 -15.69 -7.39 30.92
N GLU A 47 -16.66 -6.48 30.84
CA GLU A 47 -17.85 -6.61 30.03
C GLU A 47 -17.87 -5.60 28.87
N PRO A 48 -18.36 -5.99 27.69
CA PRO A 48 -18.49 -5.09 26.56
C PRO A 48 -19.61 -4.07 26.78
N SER A 49 -19.34 -2.82 26.43
CA SER A 49 -20.34 -1.75 26.37
C SER A 49 -20.86 -1.58 24.94
N TYR A 50 -22.13 -1.24 24.80
CA TYR A 50 -22.80 -1.11 23.50
C TYR A 50 -23.54 0.21 23.39
N GLU A 51 -23.44 0.85 22.24
CA GLU A 51 -24.27 1.99 21.87
C GLU A 51 -25.21 1.57 20.74
N LEU A 52 -26.46 2.06 20.79
CA LEU A 52 -27.44 1.79 19.75
C LEU A 52 -27.03 2.53 18.46
N VAL A 53 -26.66 1.76 17.44
CA VAL A 53 -26.41 2.27 16.09
C VAL A 53 -27.75 2.38 15.37
N ALA A 54 -28.22 3.61 15.13
CA ALA A 54 -29.54 3.86 14.55
C ALA A 54 -29.71 3.28 13.14
N ARG A 55 -28.63 3.24 12.36
CA ARG A 55 -28.61 2.71 11.00
C ARG A 55 -27.24 2.14 10.65
N PHE A 56 -27.23 0.93 10.10
CA PHE A 56 -26.07 0.34 9.45
C PHE A 56 -26.07 0.68 7.95
N PHE A 57 -24.90 0.91 7.37
CA PHE A 57 -24.77 1.24 5.96
C PHE A 57 -24.83 -0.02 5.08
N ASP A 58 -24.19 -1.12 5.47
CA ASP A 58 -24.40 -2.44 4.85
C ASP A 58 -25.64 -3.14 5.48
N PRO A 59 -26.75 -3.34 4.75
CA PRO A 59 -27.92 -4.05 5.26
C PRO A 59 -27.67 -5.56 5.49
N GLY A 60 -26.65 -6.13 4.83
CA GLY A 60 -26.26 -7.53 4.94
C GLY A 60 -25.17 -7.79 5.99
N LEU A 61 -24.98 -6.87 6.94
CA LEU A 61 -24.02 -7.02 8.03
C LEU A 61 -24.57 -7.98 9.10
N ASP A 62 -23.83 -9.04 9.42
CA ASP A 62 -24.21 -9.97 10.50
C ASP A 62 -24.04 -9.38 11.91
N ASP A 63 -24.59 -10.08 12.89
CA ASP A 63 -24.66 -9.63 14.27
C ASP A 63 -23.28 -9.50 14.93
N ALA A 64 -22.31 -10.36 14.59
CA ALA A 64 -20.95 -10.27 15.13
C ALA A 64 -20.27 -8.96 14.70
N LYS A 65 -20.43 -8.56 13.43
CA LYS A 65 -19.92 -7.28 12.94
C LYS A 65 -20.66 -6.09 13.51
N LYS A 66 -22.01 -6.14 13.58
CA LYS A 66 -22.83 -5.10 14.23
C LYS A 66 -22.41 -4.89 15.69
N MET A 67 -22.06 -5.97 16.38
CA MET A 67 -21.59 -5.95 17.75
C MET A 67 -20.28 -5.16 17.89
N VAL A 68 -19.32 -5.38 16.99
CA VAL A 68 -18.05 -4.63 16.96
C VAL A 68 -18.31 -3.15 16.72
N VAL A 69 -19.14 -2.81 15.72
CA VAL A 69 -19.50 -1.41 15.41
C VAL A 69 -20.16 -0.74 16.62
N SER A 70 -21.11 -1.41 17.27
CA SER A 70 -21.84 -0.88 18.44
C SER A 70 -20.93 -0.65 19.65
N ARG A 71 -19.90 -1.49 19.83
CA ARG A 71 -18.89 -1.31 20.90
C ARG A 71 -17.95 -0.15 20.61
N PHE A 72 -17.54 -0.02 19.37
CA PHE A 72 -16.69 1.10 18.96
C PHE A 72 -17.45 2.42 19.07
N ALA A 73 -18.73 2.43 18.69
CA ALA A 73 -19.64 3.55 18.92
C ALA A 73 -19.70 3.91 20.42
N ALA A 74 -19.81 2.93 21.32
CA ALA A 74 -19.79 3.17 22.77
C ALA A 74 -18.48 3.75 23.34
N GLY A 75 -17.47 4.02 22.50
CA GLY A 75 -16.22 4.68 22.90
C GLY A 75 -15.10 3.73 23.30
N ALA A 76 -15.12 2.47 22.80
CA ALA A 76 -14.01 1.55 23.03
C ALA A 76 -12.69 2.10 22.46
N ASP A 77 -11.63 2.12 23.28
CA ASP A 77 -10.31 2.60 22.88
C ASP A 77 -9.53 1.60 22.02
N LEU A 78 -9.77 0.30 22.25
CA LEU A 78 -9.20 -0.80 21.49
C LEU A 78 -10.23 -1.93 21.35
N ILE A 79 -10.39 -2.42 20.12
CA ILE A 79 -11.06 -3.70 19.86
C ILE A 79 -10.14 -4.59 19.04
N VAL A 80 -9.82 -5.77 19.58
CA VAL A 80 -9.12 -6.83 18.87
C VAL A 80 -10.15 -7.84 18.37
N THR A 81 -10.23 -7.95 17.04
CA THR A 81 -11.22 -8.78 16.35
C THR A 81 -10.52 -9.95 15.69
N HIS A 82 -10.81 -11.16 16.16
CA HIS A 82 -10.43 -12.39 15.48
C HIS A 82 -11.34 -12.61 14.26
N GLY A 83 -10.75 -12.65 13.07
CA GLY A 83 -11.48 -12.76 11.82
C GLY A 83 -10.95 -13.91 10.95
N PRO A 84 -11.48 -15.15 11.15
CA PRO A 84 -11.18 -16.31 10.31
C PRO A 84 -11.37 -16.06 8.80
N PRO A 85 -10.85 -16.94 7.92
CA PRO A 85 -10.99 -16.80 6.47
C PRO A 85 -12.44 -16.70 6.03
N GLY A 86 -12.74 -15.77 5.12
CA GLY A 86 -14.07 -15.61 4.56
C GLY A 86 -15.10 -14.93 5.46
N THR A 87 -14.72 -14.52 6.69
CA THR A 87 -15.65 -13.87 7.63
C THR A 87 -15.95 -12.40 7.33
N GLY A 88 -15.53 -11.87 6.17
CA GLY A 88 -15.89 -10.52 5.76
C GLY A 88 -15.28 -9.40 6.61
N LYS A 89 -14.04 -9.56 7.11
CA LYS A 89 -13.26 -8.50 7.80
C LYS A 89 -13.36 -7.16 7.08
N THR A 90 -13.18 -7.16 5.76
CA THR A 90 -13.24 -5.93 4.96
C THR A 90 -14.61 -5.24 4.99
N LYS A 91 -15.73 -5.98 5.09
CA LYS A 91 -17.05 -5.36 5.27
C LYS A 91 -17.14 -4.62 6.60
N LEU A 92 -16.60 -5.21 7.67
CA LEU A 92 -16.53 -4.57 8.98
C LEU A 92 -15.66 -3.32 8.94
N ILE A 93 -14.52 -3.35 8.26
CA ILE A 93 -13.64 -2.17 8.06
C ILE A 93 -14.42 -1.04 7.40
N VAL A 94 -15.09 -1.31 6.27
CA VAL A 94 -15.87 -0.30 5.53
C VAL A 94 -16.98 0.27 6.41
N GLU A 95 -17.72 -0.57 7.13
CA GLU A 95 -18.78 -0.12 8.02
C GLU A 95 -18.22 0.78 9.14
N LEU A 96 -17.13 0.38 9.80
CA LEU A 96 -16.50 1.18 10.87
C LEU A 96 -16.07 2.56 10.37
N ILE A 97 -15.45 2.64 9.19
CA ILE A 97 -15.03 3.91 8.60
C ILE A 97 -16.25 4.81 8.34
N ARG A 98 -17.29 4.28 7.71
CA ARG A 98 -18.49 5.07 7.38
C ARG A 98 -19.23 5.53 8.64
N GLN A 99 -19.29 4.70 9.68
CA GLN A 99 -19.89 5.05 10.96
C GLN A 99 -19.11 6.15 11.69
N GLU A 100 -17.78 6.05 11.72
CA GLU A 100 -16.95 7.08 12.34
C GLU A 100 -17.07 8.42 11.61
N LEU A 101 -17.02 8.43 10.27
CA LEU A 101 -17.18 9.66 9.48
C LEU A 101 -18.59 10.25 9.54
N ALA A 102 -19.62 9.41 9.67
CA ALA A 102 -20.99 9.89 9.85
C ALA A 102 -21.19 10.55 11.23
N ARG A 103 -20.50 10.06 12.26
CA ARG A 103 -20.55 10.65 13.61
C ARG A 103 -19.67 11.88 13.74
N ASN A 104 -18.50 11.85 13.11
CA ASN A 104 -17.51 12.91 13.12
C ASN A 104 -16.93 13.11 11.71
N PRO A 105 -17.51 14.02 10.90
CA PRO A 105 -17.04 14.28 9.53
C PRO A 105 -15.58 14.74 9.43
N ASP A 106 -15.04 15.31 10.52
CA ASP A 106 -13.66 15.78 10.61
C ASP A 106 -12.70 14.70 11.16
N ALA A 107 -13.19 13.48 11.44
CA ALA A 107 -12.35 12.39 11.94
C ALA A 107 -11.28 12.01 10.92
N ARG A 108 -10.05 11.87 11.40
CA ARG A 108 -8.92 11.34 10.62
C ARG A 108 -8.71 9.87 10.92
N ILE A 109 -8.85 9.04 9.90
CA ILE A 109 -8.80 7.59 10.01
C ILE A 109 -7.55 7.07 9.32
N LEU A 110 -6.76 6.26 10.02
CA LEU A 110 -5.64 5.51 9.44
C LEU A 110 -6.07 4.08 9.15
N LEU A 111 -6.12 3.71 7.87
CA LEU A 111 -6.32 2.33 7.44
C LEU A 111 -4.97 1.69 7.13
N ALA A 112 -4.51 0.79 7.99
CA ALA A 112 -3.24 0.10 7.86
C ALA A 112 -3.42 -1.39 7.55
N SER A 113 -2.43 -2.00 6.91
CA SER A 113 -2.38 -3.44 6.69
C SER A 113 -0.94 -3.92 6.51
N GLN A 114 -0.67 -5.20 6.78
CA GLN A 114 0.66 -5.75 6.50
C GLN A 114 0.94 -5.93 5.00
N THR A 115 -0.10 -6.06 4.17
CA THR A 115 0.08 -6.32 2.73
C THR A 115 -0.63 -5.29 1.86
N HIS A 116 -0.01 -4.95 0.72
CA HIS A 116 -0.60 -4.06 -0.28
C HIS A 116 -1.94 -4.59 -0.80
N VAL A 117 -2.06 -5.90 -1.01
CA VAL A 117 -3.28 -6.55 -1.53
C VAL A 117 -4.46 -6.38 -0.57
N ALA A 118 -4.29 -6.67 0.73
CA ALA A 118 -5.38 -6.50 1.69
C ALA A 118 -5.78 -5.03 1.84
N LEU A 119 -4.79 -4.12 1.83
CA LEU A 119 -5.03 -2.68 1.86
C LEU A 119 -5.84 -2.19 0.65
N ASP A 120 -5.47 -2.63 -0.55
CA ASP A 120 -6.15 -2.26 -1.80
C ASP A 120 -7.57 -2.81 -1.86
N ASN A 121 -7.77 -4.06 -1.44
CA ASN A 121 -9.10 -4.65 -1.34
C ASN A 121 -10.01 -3.89 -0.36
N ALA A 122 -9.45 -3.37 0.74
CA ALA A 122 -10.20 -2.55 1.69
C ALA A 122 -10.56 -1.18 1.13
N LEU A 123 -9.61 -0.50 0.49
CA LEU A 123 -9.83 0.78 -0.19
C LEU A 123 -10.84 0.66 -1.33
N GLU A 124 -10.73 -0.38 -2.16
CA GLU A 124 -11.63 -0.61 -3.28
C GLU A 124 -13.08 -0.76 -2.79
N ARG A 125 -13.29 -1.59 -1.76
CA ARG A 125 -14.63 -1.78 -1.17
C ARG A 125 -15.16 -0.50 -0.52
N LEU A 126 -14.30 0.30 0.12
CA LEU A 126 -14.69 1.58 0.70
C LEU A 126 -15.16 2.56 -0.38
N LEU A 127 -14.35 2.77 -1.42
CA LEU A 127 -14.65 3.69 -2.52
C LEU A 127 -15.83 3.20 -3.39
N GLY A 128 -16.02 1.88 -3.48
CA GLY A 128 -17.19 1.29 -4.12
C GLY A 128 -18.48 1.51 -3.32
N ALA A 129 -18.41 1.53 -1.99
CA ALA A 129 -19.54 1.77 -1.10
C ALA A 129 -19.90 3.26 -0.94
N ASP A 130 -18.89 4.14 -1.00
CA ASP A 130 -19.04 5.58 -0.83
C ASP A 130 -17.92 6.34 -1.55
N ARG A 131 -18.26 7.00 -2.66
CA ARG A 131 -17.28 7.71 -3.50
C ARG A 131 -16.90 9.10 -2.98
N ASP A 132 -17.67 9.63 -2.02
CA ASP A 132 -17.47 10.98 -1.49
C ASP A 132 -16.41 10.98 -0.37
N ILE A 133 -16.01 9.82 0.13
CA ILE A 133 -14.97 9.70 1.16
C ILE A 133 -13.60 10.03 0.55
N SER A 134 -13.01 11.14 1.02
CA SER A 134 -11.65 11.56 0.62
C SER A 134 -10.61 10.58 1.20
N CYS A 135 -10.03 9.76 0.32
CA CYS A 135 -9.02 8.77 0.66
C CYS A 135 -7.68 9.06 0.00
N VAL A 136 -6.58 8.84 0.70
CA VAL A 136 -5.22 8.87 0.13
C VAL A 136 -4.45 7.59 0.48
N ARG A 137 -3.84 6.97 -0.51
CA ARG A 137 -2.99 5.78 -0.37
C ARG A 137 -1.51 6.16 -0.48
N ILE A 138 -0.71 5.80 0.52
CA ILE A 138 0.74 6.02 0.58
C ILE A 138 1.47 4.68 0.36
N GLY A 139 2.43 4.65 -0.57
CA GLY A 139 3.13 3.43 -1.02
C GLY A 139 4.40 3.76 -1.83
N SER A 140 5.09 2.76 -2.40
CA SER A 140 6.38 2.94 -3.11
C SER A 140 6.21 3.52 -4.54
N GLY A 141 5.03 4.08 -4.82
CA GLY A 141 4.56 4.45 -6.14
C GLY A 141 3.27 3.73 -6.54
N SER A 142 2.63 4.22 -7.59
CA SER A 142 1.31 3.72 -8.02
C SER A 142 1.32 2.33 -8.65
N LYS A 143 2.48 1.83 -9.10
CA LYS A 143 2.62 0.53 -9.79
C LYS A 143 2.38 -0.68 -8.88
N GLU A 144 2.53 -0.52 -7.57
CA GLU A 144 2.27 -1.57 -6.57
C GLU A 144 0.82 -1.57 -6.09
N ALA A 145 0.03 -0.57 -6.49
CA ALA A 145 -1.38 -0.49 -6.16
C ALA A 145 -2.23 -1.23 -7.19
N ASP A 146 -3.33 -1.83 -6.73
CA ASP A 146 -4.36 -2.33 -7.63
C ASP A 146 -4.87 -1.17 -8.54
N PRO A 147 -5.03 -1.39 -9.86
CA PRO A 147 -5.52 -0.37 -10.78
C PRO A 147 -6.84 0.30 -10.35
N ARG A 148 -7.69 -0.42 -9.60
CA ARG A 148 -8.99 0.08 -9.13
C ARG A 148 -8.87 1.15 -8.05
N VAL A 149 -7.72 1.22 -7.36
CA VAL A 149 -7.45 2.23 -6.31
C VAL A 149 -6.27 3.14 -6.67
N GLU A 150 -5.72 3.01 -7.88
CA GLU A 150 -4.59 3.83 -8.35
C GLU A 150 -4.89 5.34 -8.26
N ALA A 151 -6.13 5.75 -8.54
CA ALA A 151 -6.55 7.15 -8.44
C ALA A 151 -6.42 7.74 -7.03
N CYS A 152 -6.39 6.89 -6.00
CA CYS A 152 -6.23 7.31 -4.60
C CYS A 152 -4.76 7.36 -4.15
N CYS A 153 -3.81 6.83 -4.92
CA CYS A 153 -2.39 6.95 -4.60
C CYS A 153 -1.98 8.42 -4.48
N LEU A 154 -1.19 8.76 -3.47
CA LEU A 154 -0.78 10.13 -3.17
C LEU A 154 -0.21 10.84 -4.40
N ASP A 155 0.72 10.20 -5.12
CA ASP A 155 1.31 10.77 -6.33
C ASP A 155 0.28 11.00 -7.44
N ARG A 156 -0.68 10.08 -7.60
CA ARG A 156 -1.74 10.20 -8.61
C ARG A 156 -2.74 11.29 -8.25
N ARG A 157 -3.13 11.39 -6.98
CA ARG A 157 -3.97 12.50 -6.48
C ARG A 157 -3.25 13.83 -6.63
N SER A 158 -1.95 13.85 -6.36
CA SER A 158 -1.11 15.03 -6.52
C SER A 158 -1.10 15.53 -7.96
N LEU A 159 -0.87 14.62 -8.91
CA LEU A 159 -0.92 14.91 -10.35
C LEU A 159 -2.32 15.35 -10.80
N ALA A 160 -3.37 14.62 -10.39
CA ALA A 160 -4.75 14.95 -10.78
C ALA A 160 -5.19 16.33 -10.27
N LEU A 161 -4.85 16.67 -9.02
CA LEU A 161 -5.16 17.97 -8.45
C LEU A 161 -4.38 19.09 -9.15
N ARG A 162 -3.10 18.86 -9.47
CA ARG A 162 -2.28 19.79 -10.26
C ARG A 162 -2.91 20.04 -11.64
N ASP A 163 -3.35 18.99 -12.32
CA ASP A 163 -3.95 19.09 -13.64
C ASP A 163 -5.30 19.82 -13.57
N GLN A 164 -6.12 19.55 -12.55
CA GLN A 164 -7.37 20.25 -12.30
C GLN A 164 -7.17 21.75 -12.04
N VAL A 165 -6.20 22.10 -11.18
CA VAL A 165 -5.84 23.50 -10.90
C VAL A 165 -5.34 24.17 -12.18
N THR A 166 -4.49 23.50 -12.96
CA THR A 166 -3.97 24.04 -14.22
C THR A 166 -5.10 24.37 -15.20
N VAL A 167 -6.03 23.43 -15.43
CA VAL A 167 -7.17 23.64 -16.32
C VAL A 167 -8.10 24.74 -15.81
N SER A 168 -8.37 24.77 -14.51
CA SER A 168 -9.21 25.81 -13.89
C SER A 168 -8.59 27.20 -14.01
N SER A 169 -7.30 27.33 -13.73
CA SER A 169 -6.57 28.60 -13.84
C SER A 169 -6.50 29.08 -15.29
N GLN A 170 -6.20 28.19 -16.24
CA GLN A 170 -6.19 28.53 -17.67
C GLN A 170 -7.55 29.03 -18.15
N ARG A 171 -8.63 28.34 -17.77
CA ARG A 171 -9.99 28.77 -18.10
C ARG A 171 -10.31 30.15 -17.51
N PHE A 172 -10.00 30.37 -16.24
CA PHE A 172 -10.20 31.66 -15.59
C PHE A 172 -9.45 32.79 -16.31
N LEU A 173 -8.17 32.57 -16.66
CA LEU A 173 -7.35 33.55 -17.37
C LEU A 173 -7.90 33.85 -18.77
N GLN A 174 -8.36 32.83 -19.50
CA GLN A 174 -9.00 33.00 -20.82
C GLN A 174 -10.30 33.79 -20.73
N GLU A 175 -11.14 33.53 -19.74
CA GLU A 175 -12.38 34.28 -19.51
C GLU A 175 -12.09 35.76 -19.17
N ARG A 176 -11.12 36.02 -18.30
CA ARG A 176 -10.66 37.39 -17.96
C ARG A 176 -10.08 38.10 -19.18
N ALA A 177 -9.27 37.43 -19.98
CA ALA A 177 -8.68 37.99 -21.19
C ALA A 177 -9.75 38.37 -22.24
N ALA A 178 -10.77 37.52 -22.40
CA ALA A 178 -11.88 37.79 -23.31
C ALA A 178 -12.69 39.03 -22.90
N GLU A 179 -12.92 39.24 -21.59
CA GLU A 179 -13.57 40.47 -21.08
C GLU A 179 -12.76 41.74 -21.39
N MET A 180 -11.44 41.62 -21.56
CA MET A 180 -10.51 42.70 -21.88
C MET A 180 -10.24 42.84 -23.38
N GLY A 181 -10.88 42.01 -24.22
CA GLY A 181 -10.70 42.02 -25.68
C GLY A 181 -9.33 41.48 -26.15
N ILE A 182 -8.66 40.68 -25.32
CA ILE A 182 -7.36 40.08 -25.60
C ILE A 182 -7.58 38.75 -26.31
N ASP A 183 -6.80 38.48 -27.36
CA ASP A 183 -6.92 37.25 -28.14
C ASP A 183 -6.46 36.03 -27.32
N ARG A 184 -7.20 34.92 -27.46
CA ARG A 184 -6.91 33.68 -26.75
C ARG A 184 -5.50 33.15 -27.05
N HIS A 185 -5.03 33.32 -28.28
CA HIS A 185 -3.71 32.89 -28.71
C HIS A 185 -2.59 33.65 -27.99
N GLU A 186 -2.75 34.96 -27.76
CA GLU A 186 -1.79 35.77 -27.01
C GLU A 186 -1.64 35.25 -25.56
N VAL A 187 -2.74 34.85 -24.93
CA VAL A 187 -2.74 34.27 -23.58
C VAL A 187 -2.05 32.91 -23.55
N GLU A 188 -2.35 32.04 -24.53
CA GLU A 188 -1.73 30.71 -24.64
C GLU A 188 -0.22 30.81 -24.88
N LEU A 189 0.23 31.73 -25.74
CA LEU A 189 1.65 32.05 -25.95
C LEU A 189 2.30 32.57 -24.68
N GLY A 190 1.69 33.54 -23.99
CA GLY A 190 2.22 34.11 -22.75
C GLY A 190 2.39 33.07 -21.65
N LEU A 191 1.40 32.19 -21.45
CA LEU A 191 1.52 31.09 -20.48
C LEU A 191 2.61 30.10 -20.85
N ALA A 192 2.71 29.73 -22.14
CA ALA A 192 3.73 28.79 -22.58
C ALA A 192 5.16 29.37 -22.47
N VAL A 193 5.33 30.68 -22.68
CA VAL A 193 6.59 31.40 -22.43
C VAL A 193 6.95 31.35 -20.94
N LEU A 194 6.00 31.63 -20.05
CA LEU A 194 6.20 31.57 -18.61
C LEU A 194 6.49 30.14 -18.11
N ASP A 195 5.83 29.11 -18.68
CA ASP A 195 6.10 27.69 -18.41
C ASP A 195 7.57 27.35 -18.75
N LEU A 196 8.05 27.77 -19.93
CA LEU A 196 9.42 27.54 -20.36
C LEU A 196 10.45 28.27 -19.48
N ILE A 197 10.18 29.52 -19.08
CA ILE A 197 11.04 30.25 -18.13
C ILE A 197 11.10 29.50 -16.80
N GLY A 198 9.95 29.16 -16.22
CA GLY A 198 9.88 28.46 -14.93
C GLY A 198 10.57 27.10 -14.94
N ALA A 199 10.42 26.33 -16.02
CA ALA A 199 11.10 25.05 -16.19
C ALA A 199 12.64 25.20 -16.25
N ARG A 200 13.14 26.23 -16.96
CA ARG A 200 14.58 26.51 -17.05
C ARG A 200 15.15 26.96 -15.70
N GLU A 201 14.43 27.80 -14.97
CA GLU A 201 14.82 28.23 -13.62
C GLU A 201 14.87 27.06 -12.62
N GLN A 202 13.90 26.14 -12.67
CA GLN A 202 13.94 24.93 -11.84
C GLN A 202 15.13 24.03 -12.19
N LEU A 203 15.39 23.81 -13.48
CA LEU A 203 16.56 23.05 -13.91
C LEU A 203 17.87 23.69 -13.42
N ALA A 204 17.97 25.02 -13.48
CA ALA A 204 19.13 25.75 -12.97
C ALA A 204 19.30 25.57 -11.45
N ARG A 205 18.21 25.62 -10.68
CA ARG A 205 18.21 25.38 -9.22
C ARG A 205 18.65 23.95 -8.88
N ILE A 206 18.09 22.95 -9.54
CA ILE A 206 18.43 21.53 -9.31
C ILE A 206 19.90 21.30 -9.63
N LYS A 207 20.41 21.84 -10.74
CA LYS A 207 21.84 21.75 -11.09
C LYS A 207 22.76 22.39 -10.05
N ALA A 208 22.36 23.52 -9.47
CA ALA A 208 23.13 24.16 -8.41
C ALA A 208 23.17 23.28 -7.15
N SER A 209 22.02 22.74 -6.73
CA SER A 209 21.94 21.83 -5.57
C SER A 209 22.73 20.53 -5.79
N LEU A 210 22.66 19.96 -7.00
CA LEU A 210 23.47 18.79 -7.37
C LEU A 210 24.96 19.10 -7.22
N ALA A 211 25.43 20.24 -7.74
CA ALA A 211 26.83 20.64 -7.64
C ALA A 211 27.28 20.87 -6.18
N GLU A 212 26.42 21.41 -5.32
CA GLU A 212 26.70 21.57 -3.89
C GLU A 212 26.89 20.22 -3.18
N ILE A 213 26.00 19.26 -3.45
CA ILE A 213 26.04 17.93 -2.82
C ILE A 213 27.21 17.11 -3.37
N GLU A 214 27.48 17.19 -4.69
CA GLU A 214 28.66 16.58 -5.29
C GLU A 214 29.95 17.10 -4.63
N ALA A 215 30.03 18.40 -4.35
CA ALA A 215 31.16 18.99 -3.65
C ALA A 215 31.26 18.52 -2.18
N GLU A 216 30.15 18.41 -1.46
CA GLU A 216 30.12 17.88 -0.09
C GLU A 216 30.56 16.41 -0.05
N ALA A 217 30.06 15.58 -0.97
CA ALA A 217 30.41 14.17 -1.08
C ALA A 217 31.93 14.00 -1.36
N GLN A 218 32.47 14.74 -2.33
CA GLN A 218 33.91 14.72 -2.64
C GLN A 218 34.77 15.16 -1.46
N ALA A 219 34.35 16.19 -0.72
CA ALA A 219 35.06 16.65 0.46
C ALA A 219 35.07 15.58 1.57
N LEU A 220 33.95 14.88 1.77
CA LEU A 220 33.83 13.81 2.77
C LEU A 220 34.64 12.57 2.39
N GLU A 221 34.62 12.16 1.12
CA GLU A 221 35.47 11.08 0.61
C GLU A 221 36.96 11.38 0.83
N ALA A 222 37.40 12.61 0.54
CA ALA A 222 38.77 13.04 0.79
C ALA A 222 39.16 12.96 2.27
N GLN A 223 38.23 13.29 3.19
CA GLN A 223 38.44 13.13 4.63
C GLN A 223 38.54 11.66 5.05
N ILE A 224 37.71 10.79 4.48
CA ILE A 224 37.75 9.33 4.74
C ILE A 224 39.07 8.73 4.24
N ALA A 225 39.57 9.18 3.08
CA ALA A 225 40.83 8.71 2.50
C ALA A 225 42.08 9.25 3.25
N GLY A 226 41.98 10.43 3.88
CA GLY A 226 43.11 11.12 4.51
C GLY A 226 43.41 10.75 5.97
N GLU A 227 42.49 10.11 6.70
CA GLU A 227 42.63 9.89 8.15
C GLU A 227 42.99 8.43 8.52
N SER A 228 44.27 8.18 8.77
CA SER A 228 44.76 6.92 9.34
C SER A 228 44.60 6.81 10.88
N SER A 229 44.12 7.87 11.54
CA SER A 229 44.10 8.02 13.01
C SER A 229 42.69 8.12 13.62
N ALA A 230 41.63 8.06 12.82
CA ALA A 230 40.25 8.19 13.32
C ALA A 230 39.85 6.98 14.18
N THR A 231 39.11 7.22 15.26
CA THR A 231 38.52 6.13 16.04
C THR A 231 37.52 5.35 15.18
N THR A 232 37.31 4.06 15.46
CA THR A 232 36.35 3.22 14.71
C THR A 232 34.97 3.86 14.60
N ARG A 233 34.54 4.59 15.64
CA ARG A 233 33.27 5.30 15.70
C ARG A 233 33.19 6.49 14.74
N GLU A 234 34.20 7.36 14.72
CA GLU A 234 34.25 8.52 13.82
C GLU A 234 34.28 8.11 12.35
N ARG A 235 35.02 7.03 12.04
CA ARG A 235 35.05 6.47 10.68
C ARG A 235 33.69 5.90 10.27
N SER A 236 32.99 5.21 11.19
CA SER A 236 31.64 4.72 10.94
C SER A 236 30.62 5.84 10.73
N GLU A 237 30.69 6.94 11.50
CA GLU A 237 29.82 8.10 11.33
C GLU A 237 30.04 8.80 9.97
N LYS A 238 31.30 8.94 9.52
CA LYS A 238 31.64 9.50 8.20
C LYS A 238 31.17 8.61 7.05
N LEU A 239 31.37 7.29 7.13
CA LEU A 239 30.86 6.34 6.14
C LEU A 239 29.32 6.38 6.04
N LEU A 240 28.65 6.55 7.18
CA LEU A 240 27.20 6.66 7.24
C LEU A 240 26.72 7.96 6.59
N ARG A 241 27.41 9.09 6.83
CA ARG A 241 27.11 10.35 6.14
C ARG A 241 27.40 10.27 4.64
N ALA A 242 28.45 9.57 4.22
CA ALA A 242 28.76 9.36 2.81
C ALA A 242 27.64 8.60 2.09
N GLY A 243 27.14 7.50 2.67
CA GLY A 243 25.99 6.78 2.11
C GLY A 243 24.73 7.64 2.01
N VAL A 244 24.47 8.51 2.99
CA VAL A 244 23.34 9.46 2.92
C VAL A 244 23.50 10.46 1.76
N LEU A 245 24.71 10.96 1.52
CA LEU A 245 24.98 11.88 0.41
C LEU A 245 24.91 11.17 -0.95
N GLU A 246 25.35 9.91 -1.04
CA GLU A 246 25.18 9.09 -2.25
C GLU A 246 23.69 8.89 -2.60
N ASP A 247 22.86 8.54 -1.61
CA ASP A 247 21.40 8.43 -1.80
C ASP A 247 20.79 9.77 -2.26
N GLU A 248 21.26 10.89 -1.71
CA GLU A 248 20.80 12.23 -2.06
C GLU A 248 21.22 12.63 -3.48
N LEU A 249 22.44 12.27 -3.90
CA LEU A 249 22.94 12.44 -5.27
C LEU A 249 22.13 11.64 -6.27
N GLU A 250 21.82 10.38 -5.98
CA GLU A 250 20.99 9.56 -6.87
C GLU A 250 19.60 10.18 -7.03
N ARG A 251 18.98 10.60 -5.93
CA ARG A 251 17.67 11.27 -5.93
C ARG A 251 17.68 12.54 -6.77
N ILE A 252 18.63 13.45 -6.53
CA ILE A 252 18.72 14.74 -7.24
C ILE A 252 19.15 14.55 -8.69
N GLY A 253 19.97 13.54 -9.00
CA GLY A 253 20.27 13.15 -10.38
C GLY A 253 19.01 12.73 -11.14
N GLY A 254 18.11 11.99 -10.48
CA GLY A 254 16.77 11.71 -11.00
C GLY A 254 15.94 12.98 -11.25
N ASP A 255 15.97 13.92 -10.30
CA ASP A 255 15.28 15.21 -10.42
C ASP A 255 15.83 16.07 -11.59
N ASP A 256 17.15 16.10 -11.83
CA ASP A 256 17.77 16.80 -12.99
C ASP A 256 17.25 16.23 -14.31
N LEU A 257 17.20 14.90 -14.43
CA LEU A 257 16.73 14.22 -15.64
C LEU A 257 15.25 14.54 -15.93
N LEU A 258 14.40 14.53 -14.89
CA LEU A 258 13.00 14.93 -14.98
C LEU A 258 12.84 16.42 -15.33
N ALA A 259 13.65 17.30 -14.74
CA ALA A 259 13.63 18.73 -15.02
C ALA A 259 14.03 19.05 -16.47
N ARG A 260 15.04 18.35 -17.02
CA ARG A 260 15.40 18.46 -18.45
C ARG A 260 14.25 18.05 -19.37
N SER A 261 13.59 16.93 -19.06
CA SER A 261 12.41 16.48 -19.81
C SER A 261 11.28 17.51 -19.74
N THR A 262 11.10 18.16 -18.58
CA THR A 262 10.10 19.23 -18.40
C THR A 262 10.40 20.47 -19.25
N VAL A 263 11.67 20.90 -19.33
CA VAL A 263 12.11 22.00 -20.21
C VAL A 263 11.84 21.67 -21.68
N GLU A 264 12.15 20.44 -22.10
CA GLU A 264 11.90 19.99 -23.47
C GLU A 264 10.40 20.00 -23.80
N ALA A 265 9.57 19.47 -22.90
CA ALA A 265 8.12 19.45 -23.05
C ALA A 265 7.53 20.87 -23.12
N ALA A 266 7.99 21.80 -22.29
CA ALA A 266 7.57 23.21 -22.33
C ALA A 266 7.95 23.87 -23.68
N GLY A 267 9.16 23.61 -24.18
CA GLY A 267 9.59 24.06 -25.51
C GLY A 267 8.72 23.50 -26.64
N GLN A 268 8.38 22.21 -26.59
CA GLN A 268 7.49 21.58 -27.57
C GLN A 268 6.07 22.15 -27.54
N LYS A 269 5.51 22.44 -26.36
CA LYS A 269 4.22 23.13 -26.24
C LYS A 269 4.24 24.48 -26.94
N LEU A 270 5.31 25.24 -26.76
CA LEU A 270 5.47 26.55 -27.39
C LEU A 270 5.58 26.42 -28.91
N VAL A 271 6.35 25.45 -29.42
CA VAL A 271 6.41 25.13 -30.87
C VAL A 271 5.04 24.76 -31.44
N ALA A 272 4.20 24.05 -30.68
CA ALA A 272 2.87 23.65 -31.11
C ALA A 272 1.90 24.83 -31.29
N LEU A 273 2.21 26.01 -30.74
CA LEU A 273 1.44 27.25 -30.92
C LEU A 273 1.78 27.97 -32.24
N GLY A 274 2.47 27.33 -33.18
CA GLY A 274 2.70 27.87 -34.52
C GLY A 274 4.01 28.63 -34.65
N LYS A 275 4.06 29.55 -35.63
CA LYS A 275 5.33 30.19 -36.03
C LYS A 275 5.95 31.03 -34.92
N ASP A 276 5.14 31.84 -34.25
CA ASP A 276 5.61 32.73 -33.19
C ASP A 276 6.12 31.94 -31.99
N GLY A 277 5.40 30.87 -31.62
CA GLY A 277 5.82 29.95 -30.57
C GLY A 277 7.11 29.18 -30.90
N ALA A 278 7.28 28.73 -32.15
CA ALA A 278 8.51 28.08 -32.59
C ALA A 278 9.74 29.02 -32.53
N GLN A 279 9.55 30.30 -32.85
CA GLN A 279 10.60 31.31 -32.70
C GLN A 279 10.95 31.51 -31.21
N LEU A 280 9.93 31.72 -30.37
CA LEU A 280 10.12 31.94 -28.93
C LEU A 280 10.82 30.76 -28.24
N ALA A 281 10.59 29.51 -28.66
CA ALA A 281 11.21 28.33 -28.04
C ALA A 281 12.74 28.32 -28.12
N THR A 282 13.29 29.03 -29.11
CA THR A 282 14.74 29.13 -29.34
C THR A 282 15.41 30.29 -28.58
N HIS A 283 14.63 31.23 -28.05
CA HIS A 283 15.14 32.40 -27.35
C HIS A 283 15.76 32.06 -25.99
N SER A 284 16.69 32.91 -25.57
CA SER A 284 17.28 32.90 -24.23
C SER A 284 16.25 33.28 -23.17
N GLU A 285 16.53 32.97 -21.90
CA GLU A 285 15.63 33.31 -20.79
C GLU A 285 15.42 34.83 -20.66
N ALA A 286 16.46 35.65 -20.89
CA ALA A 286 16.36 37.11 -20.87
C ALA A 286 15.42 37.63 -21.96
N GLU A 287 15.58 37.14 -23.19
CA GLU A 287 14.68 37.48 -24.31
C GLU A 287 13.24 37.03 -24.03
N LEU A 288 13.04 35.81 -23.50
CA LEU A 288 11.71 35.32 -23.13
C LEU A 288 11.04 36.21 -22.08
N ARG A 289 11.79 36.79 -21.14
CA ARG A 289 11.24 37.76 -20.16
C ARG A 289 10.88 39.09 -20.81
N GLU A 290 11.65 39.56 -21.78
CA GLU A 290 11.27 40.75 -22.56
C GLU A 290 10.00 40.50 -23.39
N TRP A 291 9.92 39.32 -24.02
CA TRP A 291 8.73 38.90 -24.75
C TRP A 291 7.52 38.73 -23.86
N SER A 292 7.67 38.17 -22.65
CA SER A 292 6.55 38.08 -21.71
C SER A 292 6.06 39.47 -21.28
N GLN A 293 6.97 40.43 -21.05
CA GLN A 293 6.59 41.83 -20.81
C GLN A 293 5.93 42.48 -22.03
N LEU A 294 6.38 42.18 -23.24
CA LEU A 294 5.76 42.75 -24.45
C LEU A 294 4.36 42.19 -24.70
N LEU A 295 4.16 40.89 -24.47
CA LEU A 295 2.87 40.21 -24.62
C LEU A 295 1.88 40.59 -23.50
N LEU A 296 2.39 40.92 -22.30
CA LEU A 296 1.57 41.06 -21.08
C LEU A 296 1.62 42.43 -20.38
N GLY A 297 2.48 43.35 -20.84
CA GLY A 297 2.87 44.57 -20.11
C GLY A 297 2.20 45.87 -20.54
N ASP A 298 1.15 45.84 -21.34
CA ASP A 298 0.28 47.01 -21.55
C ASP A 298 -0.33 47.43 -20.18
N PRO A 299 -0.34 48.73 -19.80
CA PRO A 299 -0.96 49.18 -18.54
C PRO A 299 -2.42 48.75 -18.36
N GLN A 300 -3.16 48.52 -19.46
CA GLN A 300 -4.51 47.98 -19.40
C GLN A 300 -4.54 46.46 -19.14
N ARG A 301 -3.44 45.75 -19.40
CA ARG A 301 -3.27 44.29 -19.31
C ARG A 301 -2.36 43.84 -18.16
N GLU A 302 -1.71 44.77 -17.46
CA GLU A 302 -0.77 44.50 -16.37
C GLU A 302 -1.36 43.58 -15.29
N ALA A 303 -2.63 43.78 -14.93
CA ALA A 303 -3.34 42.92 -13.97
C ALA A 303 -3.47 41.47 -14.47
N LEU A 304 -3.71 41.25 -15.76
CA LEU A 304 -3.77 39.92 -16.35
C LEU A 304 -2.37 39.28 -16.41
N GLY A 305 -1.36 40.06 -16.78
CA GLY A 305 0.04 39.61 -16.75
C GLY A 305 0.49 39.15 -15.37
N GLN A 306 0.13 39.89 -14.32
CA GLN A 306 0.37 39.49 -12.92
C GLN A 306 -0.37 38.21 -12.54
N LEU A 307 -1.63 38.05 -12.97
CA LEU A 307 -2.40 36.81 -12.72
C LEU A 307 -1.81 35.60 -13.46
N MET A 308 -1.30 35.78 -14.68
CA MET A 308 -0.63 34.73 -15.46
C MET A 308 0.69 34.32 -14.81
N ALA A 309 1.52 35.28 -14.41
CA ALA A 309 2.75 35.03 -13.67
C ALA A 309 2.48 34.29 -12.35
N LEU A 310 1.48 34.74 -11.59
CA LEU A 310 1.05 34.09 -10.35
C LEU A 310 0.55 32.67 -10.62
N SER A 311 -0.28 32.47 -11.64
CA SER A 311 -0.79 31.13 -12.02
C SER A 311 0.36 30.17 -12.31
N GLU A 312 1.39 30.61 -13.04
CA GLU A 312 2.55 29.79 -13.36
C GLU A 312 3.45 29.53 -12.15
N GLU A 313 3.69 30.54 -11.30
CA GLU A 313 4.41 30.36 -10.03
C GLU A 313 3.74 29.29 -9.16
N TRP A 314 2.41 29.36 -9.01
CA TRP A 314 1.66 28.36 -8.27
C TRP A 314 1.71 27.00 -8.96
N ARG A 315 1.51 26.93 -10.29
CA ARG A 315 1.55 25.67 -11.05
C ARG A 315 2.88 24.93 -10.85
N MET A 316 4.00 25.66 -10.79
CA MET A 316 5.33 25.10 -10.55
C MET A 316 5.54 24.59 -9.11
N ARG A 317 4.75 25.07 -8.14
CA ARG A 317 4.75 24.58 -6.75
C ARG A 317 3.75 23.45 -6.51
N PHE A 318 2.65 23.43 -7.26
CA PHE A 318 1.59 22.42 -7.14
C PHE A 318 2.10 21.04 -7.58
N GLY A 319 1.96 20.04 -6.71
CA GLY A 319 2.13 18.64 -7.07
C GLY A 319 3.48 18.01 -6.73
N GLN A 320 4.50 18.80 -6.41
CA GLN A 320 5.88 18.31 -6.25
C GLN A 320 6.48 18.57 -4.88
N SER A 321 5.96 19.52 -4.09
CA SER A 321 6.50 19.80 -2.76
C SER A 321 5.96 18.85 -1.69
N GLU A 322 6.78 18.60 -0.68
CA GLU A 322 6.35 17.89 0.54
C GLU A 322 5.19 18.62 1.23
N ASP A 323 5.16 19.96 1.21
CA ASP A 323 4.05 20.75 1.74
C ASP A 323 2.72 20.46 1.03
N PHE A 324 2.77 20.21 -0.29
CA PHE A 324 1.57 19.90 -1.06
C PHE A 324 1.05 18.50 -0.76
N LYS A 325 1.95 17.51 -0.69
CA LYS A 325 1.59 16.16 -0.22
C LYS A 325 1.02 16.20 1.19
N ALA A 326 1.61 17.02 2.07
CA ALA A 326 1.09 17.25 3.42
C ALA A 326 -0.33 17.81 3.41
N ALA A 327 -0.64 18.76 2.52
CA ALA A 327 -1.99 19.30 2.36
C ALA A 327 -2.99 18.25 1.86
N ILE A 328 -2.61 17.37 0.93
CA ILE A 328 -3.46 16.25 0.47
C ILE A 328 -3.74 15.29 1.62
N ILE A 329 -2.70 14.92 2.39
CA ILE A 329 -2.84 14.04 3.55
C ILE A 329 -3.75 14.69 4.60
N ALA A 330 -3.53 15.97 4.91
CA ALA A 330 -4.32 16.72 5.89
C ALA A 330 -5.79 16.91 5.49
N SER A 331 -6.09 16.99 4.19
CA SER A 331 -7.46 17.12 3.64
C SER A 331 -8.14 15.78 3.34
N SER A 332 -7.48 14.66 3.64
CA SER A 332 -8.05 13.33 3.47
C SER A 332 -8.64 12.81 4.79
N SER A 333 -9.87 12.34 4.73
CA SER A 333 -10.55 11.70 5.87
C SER A 333 -9.93 10.34 6.19
N VAL A 334 -9.50 9.61 5.15
CA VAL A 334 -8.85 8.30 5.28
C VAL A 334 -7.45 8.35 4.67
N VAL A 335 -6.44 8.07 5.50
CA VAL A 335 -5.07 7.82 5.05
C VAL A 335 -4.83 6.32 5.11
N ALA A 336 -4.33 5.75 4.02
CA ALA A 336 -4.14 4.32 3.88
C ALA A 336 -2.69 3.99 3.50
N GLY A 337 -2.09 2.99 4.13
CA GLY A 337 -0.73 2.56 3.82
C GLY A 337 -0.39 1.25 4.54
N THR A 338 0.72 0.61 4.19
CA THR A 338 1.16 -0.54 4.98
C THR A 338 1.60 -0.09 6.36
N CYS A 339 1.67 -1.00 7.35
CA CYS A 339 2.01 -0.67 8.74
C CYS A 339 3.25 0.23 8.86
N VAL A 340 4.28 0.02 8.03
CA VAL A 340 5.47 0.89 7.98
C VAL A 340 5.45 1.84 6.77
N GLY A 341 4.80 1.47 5.67
CA GLY A 341 4.87 2.19 4.40
C GLY A 341 4.18 3.56 4.42
N PHE A 342 3.15 3.75 5.25
CA PHE A 342 2.47 5.04 5.35
C PHE A 342 3.40 6.16 5.88
N CYS A 343 4.45 5.78 6.61
CA CYS A 343 5.45 6.69 7.19
C CYS A 343 6.52 7.16 6.20
N ARG A 344 6.40 6.80 4.91
CA ARG A 344 7.24 7.40 3.86
C ARG A 344 7.06 8.90 3.75
N GLU A 345 5.86 9.37 4.05
CA GLU A 345 5.50 10.77 4.01
C GLU A 345 5.55 11.33 5.43
N GLU A 346 6.41 12.32 5.67
CA GLU A 346 6.62 12.86 7.02
C GLU A 346 5.33 13.50 7.57
N ALA A 347 4.52 14.08 6.70
CA ALA A 347 3.21 14.62 7.06
C ALA A 347 2.26 13.58 7.67
N ALA A 348 2.32 12.33 7.21
CA ALA A 348 1.52 11.25 7.79
C ALA A 348 2.03 10.87 9.20
N LEU A 349 3.34 10.94 9.44
CA LEU A 349 3.94 10.75 10.77
C LEU A 349 3.66 11.91 11.74
N ARG A 350 3.34 13.10 11.25
CA ARG A 350 2.96 14.25 12.08
C ARG A 350 1.45 14.33 12.31
N THR A 351 0.68 13.50 11.61
CA THR A 351 -0.77 13.44 11.73
C THR A 351 -1.18 12.55 12.90
N VAL A 352 -2.05 13.07 13.76
CA VAL A 352 -2.74 12.28 14.79
C VAL A 352 -4.05 11.78 14.22
N PHE A 353 -4.27 10.47 14.31
CA PHE A 353 -5.47 9.80 13.85
C PHE A 353 -6.44 9.54 15.00
N ASP A 354 -7.72 9.80 14.77
CA ASP A 354 -8.80 9.56 15.73
C ASP A 354 -9.11 8.07 15.86
N LEU A 355 -8.93 7.35 14.75
CA LEU A 355 -9.13 5.91 14.65
C LEU A 355 -8.07 5.31 13.73
N CYS A 356 -7.42 4.24 14.19
CA CYS A 356 -6.63 3.37 13.33
C CYS A 356 -7.27 1.99 13.21
N ILE A 357 -7.46 1.54 11.97
CA ILE A 357 -7.94 0.20 11.67
C ILE A 357 -6.79 -0.55 11.01
N VAL A 358 -6.35 -1.65 11.62
CA VAL A 358 -5.28 -2.49 11.08
C VAL A 358 -5.87 -3.81 10.60
N ASP A 359 -5.86 -4.06 9.29
CA ASP A 359 -6.18 -5.36 8.71
C ASP A 359 -4.94 -6.27 8.67
N GLU A 360 -5.17 -7.59 8.67
CA GLU A 360 -4.10 -8.60 8.73
C GLU A 360 -3.10 -8.38 9.87
N ALA A 361 -3.58 -7.90 11.02
CA ALA A 361 -2.75 -7.58 12.18
C ALA A 361 -2.00 -8.80 12.74
N GLY A 362 -2.54 -10.02 12.57
CA GLY A 362 -1.85 -11.27 12.94
C GLY A 362 -0.59 -11.58 12.13
N LYS A 363 -0.42 -10.93 10.96
CA LYS A 363 0.75 -11.11 10.08
C LYS A 363 1.84 -10.05 10.32
N ALA A 364 1.53 -8.95 11.00
CA ALA A 364 2.49 -7.90 11.27
C ALA A 364 3.31 -8.22 12.52
N THR A 365 4.59 -7.88 12.51
CA THR A 365 5.41 -7.97 13.72
C THR A 365 4.93 -6.97 14.76
N THR A 366 5.24 -7.22 16.03
CA THR A 366 4.95 -6.27 17.12
C THR A 366 5.44 -4.85 16.80
N THR A 367 6.66 -4.69 16.32
CA THR A 367 7.24 -3.38 16.03
C THR A 367 6.60 -2.70 14.83
N GLU A 368 6.20 -3.44 13.79
CA GLU A 368 5.42 -2.89 12.67
C GLU A 368 4.04 -2.41 13.12
N LEU A 369 3.33 -3.17 13.96
CA LEU A 369 2.02 -2.77 14.50
C LEU A 369 2.09 -1.51 15.36
N LEU A 370 3.17 -1.31 16.12
CA LEU A 370 3.32 -0.13 16.95
C LEU A 370 3.45 1.16 16.12
N VAL A 371 3.89 1.10 14.87
CA VAL A 371 4.06 2.30 14.01
C VAL A 371 2.74 3.05 13.79
N PRO A 372 1.66 2.43 13.25
CA PRO A 372 0.38 3.12 13.10
C PRO A 372 -0.30 3.40 14.45
N LEU A 373 -0.12 2.52 15.44
CA LEU A 373 -0.74 2.67 16.77
C LEU A 373 -0.14 3.84 17.57
N ALA A 374 1.15 4.14 17.40
CA ALA A 374 1.81 5.27 18.05
C ALA A 374 1.19 6.63 17.68
N GLN A 375 0.49 6.71 16.54
CA GLN A 375 -0.09 7.95 16.00
C GLN A 375 -1.61 8.06 16.24
N SER A 376 -2.18 7.13 16.99
CA SER A 376 -3.63 6.93 17.02
C SER A 376 -4.20 7.12 18.42
N ARG A 377 -5.43 7.65 18.49
CA ARG A 377 -6.19 7.79 19.75
C ARG A 377 -6.87 6.49 20.15
N ARG A 378 -7.51 5.83 19.17
CA ARG A 378 -8.24 4.56 19.31
C ARG A 378 -7.88 3.62 18.17
N ALA A 379 -8.06 2.32 18.37
CA ALA A 379 -7.74 1.34 17.34
C ALA A 379 -8.69 0.15 17.25
N VAL A 380 -8.80 -0.41 16.04
CA VAL A 380 -9.41 -1.71 15.79
C VAL A 380 -8.38 -2.59 15.08
N LEU A 381 -8.01 -3.71 15.68
CA LEU A 381 -7.09 -4.69 15.10
C LEU A 381 -7.90 -5.86 14.57
N LEU A 382 -7.82 -6.13 13.26
CA LEU A 382 -8.44 -7.29 12.64
C LEU A 382 -7.35 -8.25 12.17
N GLY A 383 -7.48 -9.50 12.53
CA GLY A 383 -6.46 -10.48 12.18
C GLY A 383 -6.86 -11.89 12.54
N ASP A 384 -5.98 -12.83 12.19
CA ASP A 384 -6.16 -14.23 12.47
C ASP A 384 -4.81 -14.85 12.84
N HIS A 385 -4.68 -15.24 14.11
CA HIS A 385 -3.46 -15.84 14.64
C HIS A 385 -3.31 -17.32 14.28
N HIS A 386 -4.33 -17.93 13.66
CA HIS A 386 -4.24 -19.27 13.05
C HIS A 386 -3.78 -19.25 11.58
N GLN A 387 -3.66 -18.07 10.97
CA GLN A 387 -3.06 -17.89 9.65
C GLN A 387 -1.55 -17.67 9.75
N LEU A 388 -0.90 -17.40 8.61
CA LEU A 388 0.56 -17.24 8.54
C LEU A 388 1.03 -16.14 9.50
N PRO A 389 1.99 -16.44 10.41
CA PRO A 389 2.56 -15.45 11.31
C PRO A 389 3.47 -14.48 10.56
N ALA A 390 3.89 -13.43 11.25
CA ALA A 390 4.93 -12.53 10.77
C ALA A 390 6.23 -13.30 10.48
N VAL A 391 6.91 -12.94 9.40
CA VAL A 391 8.25 -13.47 9.11
C VAL A 391 9.25 -12.65 9.92
N LEU A 392 9.75 -13.24 11.01
CA LEU A 392 10.83 -12.64 11.79
C LEU A 392 12.16 -12.85 11.07
N ASP A 393 12.97 -11.80 11.02
CA ASP A 393 14.34 -11.89 10.52
C ASP A 393 15.15 -12.89 11.35
N HIS A 394 15.92 -13.76 10.68
CA HIS A 394 16.82 -14.71 11.33
C HIS A 394 17.83 -14.01 12.26
N ALA A 395 18.20 -12.76 11.98
CA ALA A 395 19.09 -11.97 12.83
C ALA A 395 18.52 -11.76 14.24
N LEU A 396 17.18 -11.59 14.37
CA LEU A 396 16.49 -11.43 15.66
C LEU A 396 16.47 -12.73 16.48
N ARG A 397 16.80 -13.86 15.86
CA ARG A 397 16.90 -15.17 16.49
C ARG A 397 18.32 -15.53 16.89
N SER A 398 19.28 -14.60 16.79
CA SER A 398 20.66 -14.85 17.23
C SER A 398 20.73 -15.01 18.76
N GLU A 399 21.49 -16.01 19.22
CA GLU A 399 21.72 -16.25 20.66
C GLU A 399 22.38 -15.06 21.34
N GLU A 400 23.27 -14.35 20.63
CA GLU A 400 23.96 -13.16 21.14
C GLU A 400 23.00 -12.02 21.53
N LEU A 401 21.96 -11.75 20.71
CA LEU A 401 20.96 -10.73 21.03
C LEU A 401 20.04 -11.18 22.18
N GLN A 402 19.70 -12.47 22.22
CA GLN A 402 18.90 -13.04 23.30
C GLN A 402 19.59 -12.86 24.65
N ASP A 403 20.87 -13.24 24.75
CA ASP A 403 21.66 -13.12 25.97
C ASP A 403 21.86 -11.65 26.37
N ARG A 404 22.15 -10.78 25.40
CA ARG A 404 22.39 -9.36 25.65
C ARG A 404 21.17 -8.63 26.22
N PHE A 405 19.98 -8.97 25.77
CA PHE A 405 18.73 -8.30 26.16
C PHE A 405 17.85 -9.12 27.11
N GLY A 406 18.30 -10.33 27.50
CA GLY A 406 17.55 -11.23 28.37
C GLY A 406 16.21 -11.67 27.75
N LEU A 407 16.15 -11.78 26.43
CA LEU A 407 14.95 -12.16 25.69
C LEU A 407 14.91 -13.67 25.56
N ASN A 408 13.79 -14.28 25.96
CA ASN A 408 13.57 -15.69 25.69
C ASN A 408 12.90 -15.89 24.32
N GLN A 409 12.97 -17.12 23.81
CA GLN A 409 12.41 -17.47 22.50
C GLN A 409 10.89 -17.23 22.44
N GLN A 410 10.17 -17.46 23.54
CA GLN A 410 8.73 -17.18 23.63
C GLN A 410 8.41 -15.70 23.45
N GLN A 411 9.22 -14.79 24.00
CA GLN A 411 9.05 -13.33 23.87
C GLN A 411 9.38 -12.83 22.47
N LEU A 412 10.29 -13.52 21.77
CA LEU A 412 10.63 -13.20 20.38
C LEU A 412 9.55 -13.69 19.40
N ASP A 413 8.96 -14.85 19.67
CA ASP A 413 7.95 -15.46 18.81
C ASP A 413 6.54 -14.89 19.06
N GLU A 414 6.21 -14.49 20.29
CA GLU A 414 4.88 -13.94 20.63
C GLU A 414 4.65 -12.56 20.00
N GLN A 415 3.72 -12.51 19.04
CA GLN A 415 3.34 -11.28 18.37
C GLN A 415 2.28 -10.51 19.17
N LEU A 416 2.31 -9.18 19.06
CA LEU A 416 1.40 -8.29 19.78
C LEU A 416 -0.08 -8.66 19.61
N PHE A 417 -0.51 -8.99 18.39
CA PHE A 417 -1.91 -9.37 18.12
C PHE A 417 -2.34 -10.62 18.88
N GLU A 418 -1.49 -11.65 18.91
CA GLU A 418 -1.74 -12.90 19.63
C GLU A 418 -1.81 -12.65 21.14
N ARG A 419 -0.84 -11.91 21.69
CA ARG A 419 -0.81 -11.53 23.11
C ARG A 419 -2.07 -10.77 23.52
N LEU A 420 -2.48 -9.76 22.75
CA LEU A 420 -3.68 -8.98 23.06
C LEU A 420 -4.97 -9.84 23.02
N THR A 421 -5.02 -10.84 22.14
CA THR A 421 -6.15 -11.78 22.07
C THR A 421 -6.26 -12.63 23.33
N LYS A 422 -5.12 -12.98 23.94
CA LYS A 422 -5.06 -13.71 25.22
C LYS A 422 -5.37 -12.78 26.40
N ASP A 423 -4.63 -11.68 26.53
CA ASP A 423 -4.51 -10.91 27.76
C ASP A 423 -5.62 -9.88 27.98
N LEU A 424 -6.22 -9.35 26.90
CA LEU A 424 -7.28 -8.37 27.04
C LEU A 424 -8.56 -9.01 27.61
N SER A 425 -9.32 -8.20 28.35
CA SER A 425 -10.64 -8.56 28.86
C SER A 425 -11.67 -8.65 27.73
N ALA A 426 -12.79 -9.35 27.98
CA ALA A 426 -13.81 -9.59 26.95
C ALA A 426 -14.39 -8.29 26.36
N GLY A 427 -14.40 -7.20 27.14
CA GLY A 427 -14.81 -5.87 26.68
C GLY A 427 -13.90 -5.22 25.63
N CYS A 428 -12.73 -5.78 25.32
CA CYS A 428 -11.88 -5.40 24.19
C CYS A 428 -11.75 -6.47 23.09
N LYS A 429 -12.35 -7.66 23.24
CA LYS A 429 -12.21 -8.78 22.30
C LYS A 429 -13.48 -9.06 21.53
N ALA A 430 -13.36 -9.37 20.25
CA ALA A 430 -14.47 -9.81 19.39
C ALA A 430 -14.01 -10.95 18.46
N ALA A 431 -14.96 -11.75 17.99
CA ALA A 431 -14.72 -12.82 17.02
C ALA A 431 -15.80 -12.81 15.94
N LEU A 432 -15.40 -13.00 14.69
CA LEU A 432 -16.31 -13.19 13.57
C LEU A 432 -16.47 -14.70 13.32
N THR A 433 -17.71 -15.18 13.30
CA THR A 433 -18.00 -16.63 13.28
C THR A 433 -18.75 -17.10 12.04
N GLU A 434 -19.24 -16.20 11.20
CA GLU A 434 -19.93 -16.54 9.96
C GLU A 434 -19.01 -16.25 8.76
N GLN A 435 -18.74 -17.26 7.94
CA GLN A 435 -17.91 -17.16 6.73
C GLN A 435 -18.73 -17.31 5.44
N HIS A 436 -18.32 -16.57 4.40
CA HIS A 436 -19.04 -16.47 3.12
C HIS A 436 -18.22 -16.98 1.92
N ARG A 437 -17.08 -17.66 2.17
CA ARG A 437 -16.11 -18.05 1.13
C ARG A 437 -16.14 -19.54 0.83
N MET A 438 -15.92 -20.36 1.85
CA MET A 438 -15.70 -21.80 1.72
C MET A 438 -17.04 -22.52 1.77
N ARG A 439 -17.26 -23.46 0.85
CA ARG A 439 -18.49 -24.26 0.81
C ARG A 439 -18.32 -25.58 1.57
N GLY A 440 -19.40 -26.02 2.23
CA GLY A 440 -19.64 -27.41 2.60
C GLY A 440 -18.48 -28.10 3.34
N GLU A 441 -17.87 -29.11 2.72
CA GLU A 441 -16.79 -29.91 3.32
C GLU A 441 -15.50 -29.11 3.54
N ILE A 442 -15.19 -28.13 2.67
CA ILE A 442 -14.00 -27.27 2.82
C ILE A 442 -14.13 -26.44 4.09
N GLY A 443 -15.27 -25.74 4.27
CA GLY A 443 -15.52 -24.92 5.44
C GLY A 443 -15.52 -25.73 6.73
N ARG A 444 -16.16 -26.91 6.73
CA ARG A 444 -16.19 -27.82 7.89
C ARG A 444 -14.81 -28.36 8.27
N LEU A 445 -13.99 -28.73 7.28
CA LEU A 445 -12.62 -29.19 7.53
C LEU A 445 -11.81 -28.09 8.22
N VAL A 446 -11.83 -26.87 7.68
CA VAL A 446 -11.11 -25.72 8.23
C VAL A 446 -11.62 -25.36 9.64
N SER A 447 -12.94 -25.33 9.83
CA SER A 447 -13.58 -25.06 11.12
C SER A 447 -13.14 -26.04 12.21
N ARG A 448 -13.16 -27.34 11.90
CA ARG A 448 -12.75 -28.40 12.83
C ARG A 448 -11.26 -28.37 13.17
N CYS A 449 -10.40 -28.13 12.17
CA CYS A 449 -8.95 -28.21 12.37
C CYS A 449 -8.37 -27.00 13.11
N PHE A 450 -8.97 -25.82 12.97
CA PHE A 450 -8.36 -24.57 13.43
C PHE A 450 -9.25 -23.68 14.30
N TYR A 451 -10.57 -23.93 14.37
CA TYR A 451 -11.52 -23.02 15.02
C TYR A 451 -12.52 -23.72 15.94
N ASP A 452 -12.22 -24.94 16.40
CA ASP A 452 -13.05 -25.71 17.35
C ASP A 452 -14.54 -25.80 16.94
N ASP A 453 -14.80 -25.99 15.63
CA ASP A 453 -16.15 -26.03 15.04
C ASP A 453 -16.97 -24.73 15.22
N ASN A 454 -16.36 -23.61 15.62
CA ASN A 454 -17.02 -22.31 15.83
C ASN A 454 -17.17 -21.45 14.55
N LEU A 455 -16.64 -21.92 13.41
CA LEU A 455 -16.79 -21.25 12.13
C LEU A 455 -17.97 -21.83 11.35
N SER A 456 -19.01 -21.01 11.16
CA SER A 456 -20.28 -21.34 10.51
C SER A 456 -20.34 -20.85 9.06
N GLU A 457 -21.04 -21.59 8.22
CA GLU A 457 -21.20 -21.30 6.80
C GLU A 457 -22.45 -20.43 6.55
N ALA A 458 -22.26 -19.31 5.84
CA ALA A 458 -23.34 -18.41 5.47
C ALA A 458 -24.19 -18.97 4.31
N ALA A 459 -25.46 -18.59 4.25
CA ALA A 459 -26.36 -19.02 3.16
C ALA A 459 -25.84 -18.70 1.74
N SER A 460 -24.99 -17.67 1.60
CA SER A 460 -24.41 -17.24 0.32
C SER A 460 -23.46 -18.24 -0.35
N THR A 461 -23.01 -19.29 0.35
CA THR A 461 -22.11 -20.32 -0.21
C THR A 461 -22.87 -21.50 -0.82
N ALA A 462 -24.18 -21.64 -0.54
CA ALA A 462 -24.97 -22.82 -0.89
C ALA A 462 -25.08 -23.06 -2.41
N ASP A 463 -25.17 -21.99 -3.21
CA ASP A 463 -25.46 -22.03 -4.65
C ASP A 463 -24.26 -22.33 -5.55
N ARG A 464 -23.05 -22.58 -5.00
CA ARG A 464 -21.85 -22.85 -5.80
C ARG A 464 -21.78 -24.32 -6.21
N ASP A 465 -22.35 -24.66 -7.36
CA ASP A 465 -22.46 -26.04 -7.84
C ASP A 465 -21.12 -26.65 -8.28
N ILE A 466 -20.84 -27.88 -7.81
CA ILE A 466 -19.66 -28.69 -8.14
C ILE A 466 -19.99 -29.87 -9.07
N ALA A 467 -21.23 -30.00 -9.54
CA ALA A 467 -21.68 -31.15 -10.34
C ALA A 467 -20.80 -31.39 -11.59
N ASP A 468 -20.18 -30.33 -12.12
CA ASP A 468 -19.29 -30.41 -13.29
C ASP A 468 -17.89 -31.00 -12.98
N LEU A 469 -17.48 -31.07 -11.70
CA LEU A 469 -16.15 -31.49 -11.28
C LEU A 469 -15.99 -33.01 -11.16
N ALA A 470 -17.09 -33.76 -10.98
CA ALA A 470 -17.05 -35.22 -10.88
C ALA A 470 -16.44 -35.87 -12.15
N VAL A 471 -16.69 -35.28 -13.33
CA VAL A 471 -16.12 -35.74 -14.60
C VAL A 471 -14.58 -35.59 -14.64
N ALA A 472 -14.02 -34.69 -13.84
CA ALA A 472 -12.58 -34.54 -13.68
C ALA A 472 -11.95 -35.52 -12.67
N GLY A 473 -12.75 -36.39 -12.04
CA GLY A 473 -12.33 -37.28 -10.95
C GLY A 473 -12.32 -36.60 -9.59
N LEU A 474 -13.16 -35.58 -9.40
CA LEU A 474 -13.35 -34.84 -8.15
C LEU A 474 -14.77 -35.06 -7.64
N ASP A 475 -15.01 -36.23 -7.05
CA ASP A 475 -16.35 -36.66 -6.60
C ASP A 475 -16.84 -35.92 -5.35
N ARG A 476 -15.95 -35.17 -4.69
CA ARG A 476 -16.19 -34.42 -3.45
C ARG A 476 -15.52 -33.06 -3.51
N GLU A 477 -16.04 -32.11 -2.72
CA GLU A 477 -15.49 -30.75 -2.59
C GLU A 477 -14.05 -30.77 -2.05
N VAL A 478 -13.71 -31.77 -1.23
CA VAL A 478 -12.35 -32.06 -0.78
C VAL A 478 -11.95 -33.44 -1.30
N THR A 479 -10.94 -33.49 -2.16
CA THR A 479 -10.40 -34.73 -2.72
C THR A 479 -8.89 -34.77 -2.54
N TRP A 480 -8.37 -35.83 -1.91
CA TRP A 480 -6.93 -36.08 -1.81
C TRP A 480 -6.49 -36.95 -2.98
N LEU A 481 -5.56 -36.45 -3.80
CA LEU A 481 -4.99 -37.18 -4.93
C LEU A 481 -3.58 -37.63 -4.61
N ASP A 482 -3.35 -38.93 -4.61
CA ASP A 482 -2.00 -39.49 -4.50
C ASP A 482 -1.40 -39.66 -5.91
N PRO A 483 -0.38 -38.86 -6.31
CA PRO A 483 0.23 -38.96 -7.63
C PRO A 483 1.10 -40.23 -7.80
N TYR A 484 1.27 -41.03 -6.75
CA TYR A 484 2.08 -42.25 -6.71
C TYR A 484 1.25 -43.55 -6.66
N ASP A 485 -0.08 -43.46 -6.59
CA ASP A 485 -0.94 -44.65 -6.54
C ASP A 485 -0.72 -45.56 -7.78
N GLY A 486 -0.52 -46.85 -7.54
CA GLY A 486 -0.26 -47.86 -8.58
C GLY A 486 1.09 -47.78 -9.31
N ALA A 487 2.04 -46.93 -8.87
CA ALA A 487 3.36 -46.82 -9.48
C ALA A 487 4.46 -47.52 -8.65
N ASP A 488 5.21 -48.42 -9.28
CA ASP A 488 6.42 -49.05 -8.74
C ASP A 488 7.66 -48.13 -8.92
N GLN A 489 7.59 -46.84 -8.59
CA GLN A 489 8.72 -45.90 -8.80
C GLN A 489 8.85 -44.80 -7.74
N ALA A 490 10.12 -44.48 -7.45
CA ALA A 490 10.60 -43.68 -6.32
C ALA A 490 10.05 -42.24 -6.26
N TYR A 491 9.96 -41.75 -5.02
CA TYR A 491 9.74 -40.34 -4.68
C TYR A 491 10.65 -39.42 -5.52
N GLU A 492 10.04 -38.51 -6.30
CA GLU A 492 10.73 -37.65 -7.29
C GLU A 492 11.08 -36.25 -6.77
N GLU A 493 11.08 -36.04 -5.46
CA GLU A 493 11.49 -34.76 -4.88
C GLU A 493 12.97 -34.48 -5.19
N ARG A 494 13.25 -33.25 -5.61
CA ARG A 494 14.60 -32.76 -5.91
C ARG A 494 14.87 -31.47 -5.16
N ALA A 495 16.03 -31.42 -4.50
CA ALA A 495 16.52 -30.20 -3.89
C ALA A 495 16.94 -29.17 -4.94
N ARG A 496 16.58 -27.91 -4.71
CA ARG A 496 16.94 -26.71 -5.48
C ARG A 496 17.44 -25.65 -4.51
N GLY A 497 18.75 -25.66 -4.24
CA GLY A 497 19.32 -24.82 -3.20
C GLY A 497 18.81 -25.23 -1.82
N THR A 498 18.12 -24.32 -1.12
CA THR A 498 17.50 -24.54 0.19
C THR A 498 16.01 -24.91 0.12
N SER A 499 15.49 -25.21 -1.07
CA SER A 499 14.07 -25.49 -1.32
C SER A 499 13.89 -26.74 -2.19
N TYR A 500 12.65 -27.16 -2.47
CA TYR A 500 12.33 -28.42 -3.15
C TYR A 500 11.39 -28.24 -4.34
N GLU A 501 11.43 -29.20 -5.27
CA GLU A 501 10.48 -29.38 -6.38
C GLU A 501 10.16 -30.86 -6.59
N ASN A 502 9.00 -31.16 -7.16
CA ASN A 502 8.52 -32.52 -7.43
C ASN A 502 7.86 -32.57 -8.82
N ALA A 503 8.55 -33.21 -9.78
CA ALA A 503 8.10 -33.30 -11.17
C ALA A 503 6.86 -34.17 -11.34
N ARG A 504 6.72 -35.24 -10.55
CA ARG A 504 5.58 -36.14 -10.60
C ARG A 504 4.29 -35.43 -10.17
N GLU A 505 4.35 -34.65 -9.10
CA GLU A 505 3.24 -33.79 -8.67
C GLU A 505 2.87 -32.77 -9.75
N ALA A 506 3.86 -32.09 -10.35
CA ALA A 506 3.61 -31.09 -11.39
C ALA A 506 2.89 -31.70 -12.61
N GLN A 507 3.30 -32.90 -13.04
CA GLN A 507 2.63 -33.64 -14.11
C GLN A 507 1.20 -34.05 -13.74
N ALA A 508 0.98 -34.52 -12.50
CA ALA A 508 -0.35 -34.89 -12.02
C ALA A 508 -1.30 -33.69 -11.97
N ILE A 509 -0.81 -32.52 -11.56
CA ILE A 509 -1.56 -31.25 -11.58
C ILE A 509 -1.97 -30.88 -13.00
N VAL A 510 -1.04 -30.91 -13.96
CA VAL A 510 -1.36 -30.62 -15.37
C VAL A 510 -2.39 -31.61 -15.93
N ALA A 511 -2.26 -32.89 -15.61
CA ALA A 511 -3.24 -33.90 -16.01
C ALA A 511 -4.63 -33.65 -15.40
N LEU A 512 -4.71 -33.20 -14.14
CA LEU A 512 -5.96 -32.78 -13.51
C LEU A 512 -6.57 -31.56 -14.22
N LEU A 513 -5.77 -30.52 -14.51
CA LEU A 513 -6.23 -29.33 -15.22
C LEU A 513 -6.80 -29.65 -16.60
N LYS A 514 -6.16 -30.57 -17.34
CA LYS A 514 -6.67 -31.05 -18.64
C LYS A 514 -8.02 -31.76 -18.50
N ARG A 515 -8.18 -32.63 -17.50
CA ARG A 515 -9.46 -33.31 -17.22
C ARG A 515 -10.55 -32.31 -16.83
N LEU A 516 -10.21 -31.30 -16.03
CA LEU A 516 -11.11 -30.25 -15.63
C LEU A 516 -11.59 -29.41 -16.81
N GLN A 517 -10.68 -28.98 -17.69
CA GLN A 517 -11.05 -28.29 -18.91
C GLN A 517 -11.98 -29.11 -19.80
N PHE A 518 -11.65 -30.39 -20.01
CA PHE A 518 -12.50 -31.31 -20.78
C PHE A 518 -13.92 -31.42 -20.19
N ALA A 519 -14.04 -31.51 -18.87
CA ALA A 519 -15.32 -31.55 -18.18
C ALA A 519 -16.14 -30.26 -18.42
N LEU A 520 -15.51 -29.09 -18.27
CA LEU A 520 -16.14 -27.79 -18.48
C LEU A 520 -16.59 -27.58 -19.93
N GLU A 521 -15.79 -28.05 -20.90
CA GLU A 521 -16.14 -27.99 -22.33
C GLU A 521 -17.32 -28.91 -22.66
N ARG A 522 -17.32 -30.14 -22.14
CA ARG A 522 -18.38 -31.12 -22.35
C ARG A 522 -19.75 -30.62 -21.86
N ASN A 523 -19.77 -29.89 -20.76
CA ASN A 523 -21.01 -29.43 -20.14
C ASN A 523 -21.60 -28.17 -20.82
N GLY A 524 -20.97 -27.69 -21.90
CA GLY A 524 -21.53 -26.64 -22.76
C GLY A 524 -21.65 -25.26 -22.11
N ARG A 525 -21.00 -25.03 -20.96
CA ARG A 525 -20.97 -23.71 -20.32
C ARG A 525 -20.17 -22.73 -21.16
N ARG A 526 -20.65 -21.48 -21.24
CA ARG A 526 -19.89 -20.38 -21.85
C ARG A 526 -18.58 -20.19 -21.07
N ARG A 527 -17.47 -19.97 -21.78
CA ARG A 527 -16.13 -19.78 -21.18
C ARG A 527 -16.10 -18.68 -20.09
N ALA A 528 -16.90 -17.62 -20.25
CA ALA A 528 -17.00 -16.54 -19.25
C ALA A 528 -17.63 -16.96 -17.91
N ALA A 529 -18.25 -18.14 -17.85
CA ALA A 529 -18.84 -18.72 -16.65
C ALA A 529 -18.02 -19.90 -16.10
N TRP A 530 -16.80 -20.10 -16.62
CA TRP A 530 -15.88 -21.10 -16.08
C TRP A 530 -15.24 -20.60 -14.78
N PRO A 531 -14.94 -21.51 -13.84
CA PRO A 531 -14.32 -21.15 -12.57
C PRO A 531 -12.90 -20.60 -12.78
N THR A 532 -12.51 -19.71 -11.88
CA THR A 532 -11.10 -19.35 -11.68
C THR A 532 -10.39 -20.45 -10.89
N ILE A 533 -9.13 -20.74 -11.21
CA ILE A 533 -8.41 -21.88 -10.61
C ILE A 533 -7.12 -21.39 -9.95
N GLY A 534 -6.93 -21.78 -8.69
CA GLY A 534 -5.70 -21.54 -7.94
C GLY A 534 -4.85 -22.81 -7.80
N VAL A 535 -3.57 -22.74 -8.19
CA VAL A 535 -2.59 -23.82 -7.97
C VAL A 535 -1.52 -23.33 -6.99
N ILE A 536 -1.56 -23.85 -5.76
CA ILE A 536 -0.78 -23.32 -4.64
C ILE A 536 0.28 -24.32 -4.20
N SER A 537 1.50 -23.86 -3.92
CA SER A 537 2.56 -24.68 -3.32
C SER A 537 3.33 -23.91 -2.24
N GLY A 538 3.88 -24.61 -1.25
CA GLY A 538 4.75 -24.02 -0.23
C GLY A 538 6.14 -23.62 -0.76
N TYR A 539 6.57 -24.19 -1.89
CA TYR A 539 7.95 -24.05 -2.39
C TYR A 539 8.01 -23.23 -3.69
N ALA A 540 8.83 -22.17 -3.71
CA ALA A 540 8.97 -21.31 -4.89
C ALA A 540 9.50 -22.03 -6.15
N PRO A 541 10.48 -22.96 -6.05
CA PRO A 541 10.88 -23.79 -7.19
C PRO A 541 9.73 -24.65 -7.72
N GLN A 542 8.90 -25.22 -6.84
CA GLN A 542 7.73 -26.01 -7.25
C GLN A 542 6.69 -25.17 -7.99
N VAL A 543 6.40 -23.96 -7.52
CA VAL A 543 5.53 -23.00 -8.25
C VAL A 543 6.10 -22.71 -9.64
N THR A 544 7.41 -22.52 -9.74
CA THR A 544 8.08 -22.26 -11.03
C THR A 544 7.99 -23.46 -11.97
N LEU A 545 8.23 -24.66 -11.45
CA LEU A 545 8.11 -25.91 -12.20
C LEU A 545 6.68 -26.10 -12.73
N ILE A 546 5.67 -25.99 -11.88
CA ILE A 546 4.27 -26.14 -12.27
C ILE A 546 3.88 -25.11 -13.32
N ARG A 547 4.23 -23.82 -13.13
CA ARG A 547 3.98 -22.77 -14.14
C ARG A 547 4.60 -23.11 -15.49
N ASN A 548 5.82 -23.64 -15.51
CA ASN A 548 6.49 -24.03 -16.74
C ASN A 548 5.79 -25.22 -17.41
N GLU A 549 5.34 -26.23 -16.65
CA GLU A 549 4.58 -27.35 -17.22
C GLU A 549 3.22 -26.91 -17.77
N ILE A 550 2.49 -26.03 -17.06
CA ILE A 550 1.23 -25.46 -17.57
C ILE A 550 1.46 -24.69 -18.89
N ARG A 551 2.52 -23.88 -18.97
CA ARG A 551 2.85 -23.10 -20.19
C ARG A 551 3.20 -23.93 -21.42
N LYS A 552 3.67 -25.18 -21.24
CA LYS A 552 3.94 -26.08 -22.36
C LYS A 552 2.65 -26.57 -23.03
N GLU A 553 1.53 -26.51 -22.32
CA GLU A 553 0.24 -27.04 -22.76
C GLU A 553 -0.61 -25.93 -23.35
N GLN A 554 -0.61 -25.83 -24.69
CA GLN A 554 -1.39 -24.81 -25.40
C GLN A 554 -2.89 -24.89 -25.11
N ASP A 555 -3.39 -26.09 -24.83
CA ASP A 555 -4.82 -26.29 -24.57
C ASP A 555 -5.28 -25.67 -23.25
N LEU A 556 -4.39 -25.48 -22.26
CA LEU A 556 -4.77 -24.96 -20.93
C LEU A 556 -4.93 -23.43 -20.88
N ASP A 557 -4.65 -22.73 -21.98
CA ASP A 557 -4.84 -21.27 -22.11
C ASP A 557 -6.31 -20.84 -21.96
N ARG A 558 -7.24 -21.80 -22.02
CA ARG A 558 -8.67 -21.56 -21.87
C ARG A 558 -9.10 -21.32 -20.44
N LEU A 559 -8.39 -21.93 -19.49
CA LEU A 559 -8.64 -21.81 -18.05
C LEU A 559 -8.02 -20.52 -17.48
N ALA A 560 -8.71 -19.89 -16.54
CA ALA A 560 -8.16 -18.79 -15.76
C ALA A 560 -7.36 -19.35 -14.59
N ILE A 561 -6.09 -19.72 -14.83
CA ILE A 561 -5.21 -20.33 -13.81
C ILE A 561 -4.28 -19.30 -13.19
N ASP A 562 -4.28 -19.25 -11.87
CA ASP A 562 -3.25 -18.56 -11.09
C ASP A 562 -2.44 -19.57 -10.27
N CYS A 563 -1.13 -19.61 -10.50
CA CYS A 563 -0.24 -20.49 -9.77
C CYS A 563 0.70 -19.65 -8.90
N ALA A 564 0.71 -19.83 -7.58
CA ALA A 564 1.47 -18.99 -6.65
C ALA A 564 1.92 -19.74 -5.40
N SER A 565 2.78 -19.12 -4.59
CA SER A 565 3.13 -19.65 -3.27
C SER A 565 2.02 -19.39 -2.24
N VAL A 566 1.98 -20.16 -1.15
CA VAL A 566 1.03 -19.95 -0.04
C VAL A 566 1.08 -18.50 0.48
N HIS A 567 2.28 -17.95 0.68
CA HIS A 567 2.46 -16.56 1.13
C HIS A 567 1.90 -15.52 0.14
N ALA A 568 2.01 -15.77 -1.17
CA ALA A 568 1.52 -14.87 -2.21
C ALA A 568 0.01 -15.00 -2.46
N PHE A 569 -0.60 -16.12 -2.04
CA PHE A 569 -2.03 -16.36 -2.18
C PHE A 569 -2.86 -15.89 -0.97
N GLN A 570 -2.20 -15.51 0.13
CA GLN A 570 -2.89 -15.02 1.33
C GLN A 570 -3.76 -13.80 1.03
N GLY A 571 -4.99 -13.79 1.58
CA GLY A 571 -5.98 -12.74 1.34
C GLY A 571 -6.72 -12.84 0.00
N ARG A 572 -6.34 -13.79 -0.88
CA ARG A 572 -6.99 -14.05 -2.17
C ARG A 572 -7.97 -15.22 -2.07
N GLU A 573 -8.79 -15.39 -3.10
CA GLU A 573 -9.73 -16.49 -3.26
C GLU A 573 -9.90 -16.82 -4.75
N VAL A 574 -10.28 -18.06 -5.02
CA VAL A 574 -10.65 -18.62 -6.32
C VAL A 574 -11.88 -19.51 -6.10
N ASP A 575 -12.55 -19.88 -7.18
CA ASP A 575 -13.63 -20.88 -7.16
C ASP A 575 -13.07 -22.27 -6.87
#